data_AF-A0AB37L7A4-F1
#
_entry.id   AF-A0AB37L7A4-F1
#
_cell.length_a   1.000
_cell.length_b   1.000
_cell.length_c   1.000
_cell.angle_alpha   90.00
_cell.angle_beta   90.00
_cell.angle_gamma   90.00
#
_symmetry.space_group_name_H-M   'P 1'
#
loop_
_entity.id
_entity.type
_entity.pdbx_description
1 polymer ?
#
loop_
_entity_poly.entity_id
_entity_poly.type
_entity_poly.pdbx_seq_one_letter_code
_entity_poly.pdbx_strand_id
1 'polypeptide(L)'
;MPEEKLHRIEELPDLKANWTESYKCLNEPLLEYVWEVANHFLPGYEETDKGMIPTESIAPIIFCNRYFERNLTIEERYERAKEIGMCNTTFEQYSQSKNRYRPLDVRFKNEYLKSEEILDVLNSYHIDISKFWYLALFIKDVVLDKCVDAMPAETSNERIQELIGRINEIPNGKNAGLIFKLEGKQKYVIADKPTIKEIGVALAVYKELMENNGLYRGQLDLKKMLNEKVTIDKTPMYALFTKMMKFFLTPYTAMPPYPKSIDKMLLISRMIKILGLSDDERFYQEYDLATNEKRNFLKNLIRRYENYKYTTIGVIYG
;
A
#
# COMPACT_ATOMS: atom_id res chain seq x y z
N MET A 1 -5.37 -6.53 -40.76
CA MET A 1 -5.85 -6.32 -39.37
C MET A 1 -5.00 -7.20 -38.49
N PRO A 2 -4.28 -6.70 -37.48
CA PRO A 2 -3.60 -7.57 -36.53
C PRO A 2 -4.68 -8.26 -35.68
N GLU A 3 -4.57 -9.57 -35.50
CA GLU A 3 -5.42 -10.32 -34.57
C GLU A 3 -5.32 -9.69 -33.17
N GLU A 4 -6.43 -9.24 -32.61
CA GLU A 4 -6.49 -8.90 -31.18
C GLU A 4 -6.09 -10.15 -30.39
N LYS A 5 -4.85 -10.20 -29.89
CA LYS A 5 -4.44 -11.20 -28.91
C LYS A 5 -5.24 -10.93 -27.65
N LEU A 6 -6.38 -11.59 -27.53
CA LEU A 6 -7.19 -11.54 -26.32
C LEU A 6 -6.44 -12.31 -25.22
N HIS A 7 -5.61 -11.60 -24.47
CA HIS A 7 -4.93 -12.16 -23.31
C HIS A 7 -5.97 -12.66 -22.32
N ARG A 8 -5.87 -13.93 -21.93
CA ARG A 8 -6.68 -14.53 -20.87
C ARG A 8 -5.77 -14.80 -19.67
N ILE A 9 -6.25 -14.44 -18.48
CA ILE A 9 -5.58 -14.80 -17.24
C ILE A 9 -6.18 -16.12 -16.78
N GLU A 10 -5.33 -17.11 -16.60
CA GLU A 10 -5.68 -18.37 -15.93
C GLU A 10 -6.27 -18.05 -14.55
N GLU A 11 -7.36 -18.72 -14.18
CA GLU A 11 -8.00 -18.49 -12.88
C GLU A 11 -7.27 -19.29 -11.80
N LEU A 12 -6.87 -18.60 -10.74
CA LEU A 12 -6.26 -19.20 -9.55
C LEU A 12 -7.22 -20.23 -8.92
N PRO A 13 -6.79 -21.49 -8.70
CA PRO A 13 -7.64 -22.55 -8.18
C PRO A 13 -7.93 -22.39 -6.68
N ASP A 14 -8.96 -23.09 -6.20
CA ASP A 14 -9.16 -23.28 -4.76
C ASP A 14 -8.20 -24.34 -4.24
N LEU A 15 -7.17 -23.92 -3.50
CA LEU A 15 -6.21 -24.84 -2.89
C LEU A 15 -6.79 -25.60 -1.69
N LYS A 16 -7.96 -25.21 -1.17
CA LYS A 16 -8.62 -25.79 0.02
C LYS A 16 -7.62 -26.06 1.16
N ALA A 17 -6.86 -25.03 1.50
CA ALA A 17 -5.75 -25.16 2.45
C ALA A 17 -5.82 -24.09 3.54
N ASN A 18 -5.45 -24.50 4.76
CA ASN A 18 -5.36 -23.62 5.90
C ASN A 18 -3.94 -23.03 6.05
N TRP A 19 -3.71 -22.28 7.12
CA TRP A 19 -2.46 -21.54 7.31
C TRP A 19 -1.25 -22.44 7.54
N THR A 20 -1.43 -23.62 8.13
CA THR A 20 -0.34 -24.59 8.34
C THR A 20 0.01 -25.36 7.06
N GLU A 21 -0.81 -25.22 6.03
CA GLU A 21 -0.60 -25.80 4.70
C GLU A 21 -0.18 -24.77 3.65
N SER A 22 0.41 -23.64 4.08
CA SER A 22 0.89 -22.57 3.18
C SER A 22 1.88 -23.08 2.13
N TYR A 23 2.64 -24.14 2.44
CA TYR A 23 3.54 -24.81 1.49
C TYR A 23 2.82 -25.31 0.23
N LYS A 24 1.50 -25.53 0.24
CA LYS A 24 0.74 -25.86 -0.98
C LYS A 24 0.79 -24.75 -2.02
N CYS A 25 0.98 -23.49 -1.62
CA CYS A 25 1.18 -22.37 -2.53
C CYS A 25 2.50 -22.46 -3.32
N LEU A 26 3.51 -23.19 -2.84
CA LEU A 26 4.77 -23.43 -3.57
C LEU A 26 4.56 -24.24 -4.85
N ASN A 27 3.55 -25.12 -4.82
CA ASN A 27 3.23 -26.00 -5.95
C ASN A 27 2.24 -25.36 -6.94
N GLU A 28 1.79 -24.13 -6.67
CA GLU A 28 0.87 -23.38 -7.53
C GLU A 28 1.65 -22.35 -8.35
N PRO A 29 1.90 -22.58 -9.65
CA PRO A 29 2.71 -21.69 -10.48
C PRO A 29 2.18 -20.25 -10.54
N LEU A 30 0.85 -20.05 -10.44
CA LEU A 30 0.26 -18.71 -10.46
C LEU A 30 0.61 -17.86 -9.24
N LEU A 31 1.05 -18.48 -8.14
CA LEU A 31 1.43 -17.80 -6.89
C LEU A 31 2.93 -17.60 -6.72
N GLU A 32 3.77 -18.03 -7.66
CA GLU A 32 5.23 -17.91 -7.58
C GLU A 32 5.70 -16.48 -7.27
N TYR A 33 5.17 -15.49 -8.00
CA TYR A 33 5.54 -14.09 -7.79
C TYR A 33 5.00 -13.54 -6.46
N VAL A 34 3.80 -13.97 -6.06
CA VAL A 34 3.20 -13.62 -4.76
C VAL A 34 4.08 -14.15 -3.63
N TRP A 35 4.52 -15.40 -3.74
CA TRP A 35 5.40 -16.07 -2.79
C TRP A 35 6.73 -15.34 -2.60
N GLU A 36 7.41 -15.00 -3.70
CA GLU A 36 8.69 -14.27 -3.68
C GLU A 36 8.58 -12.95 -2.91
N VAL A 37 7.57 -12.14 -3.23
CA VAL A 37 7.36 -10.84 -2.58
C VAL A 37 6.87 -11.01 -1.14
N ALA A 38 5.99 -11.97 -0.87
CA ALA A 38 5.46 -12.20 0.47
C ALA A 38 6.57 -12.62 1.46
N ASN A 39 7.50 -13.47 1.07
CA ASN A 39 8.62 -13.86 1.93
C ASN A 39 9.57 -12.71 2.25
N HIS A 40 9.68 -11.72 1.37
CA HIS A 40 10.51 -10.55 1.63
C HIS A 40 9.82 -9.53 2.54
N PHE A 41 8.53 -9.26 2.32
CA PHE A 41 7.82 -8.17 2.99
C PHE A 41 6.94 -8.59 4.17
N LEU A 42 6.54 -9.86 4.21
CA LEU A 42 5.64 -10.45 5.20
C LEU A 42 6.13 -11.85 5.64
N PRO A 43 7.41 -12.02 6.03
CA PRO A 43 7.88 -13.32 6.48
C PRO A 43 7.12 -13.76 7.74
N GLY A 44 6.96 -15.07 7.89
CA GLY A 44 6.64 -15.64 9.19
C GLY A 44 7.80 -15.44 10.17
N TYR A 45 7.56 -15.64 11.45
CA TYR A 45 8.62 -15.68 12.45
C TYR A 45 8.39 -16.85 13.39
N GLU A 46 9.46 -17.60 13.65
CA GLU A 46 9.47 -18.66 14.64
C GLU A 46 10.45 -18.31 15.75
N GLU A 47 10.03 -18.55 17.00
CA GLU A 47 10.89 -18.40 18.17
C GLU A 47 11.76 -19.65 18.32
N THR A 48 13.06 -19.45 18.38
CA THR A 48 14.04 -20.53 18.60
C THR A 48 14.99 -20.15 19.73
N ASP A 49 15.79 -21.11 20.19
CA ASP A 49 16.85 -20.89 21.20
C ASP A 49 17.87 -19.81 20.79
N LYS A 50 17.92 -19.43 19.50
CA LYS A 50 18.81 -18.40 18.94
C LYS A 50 18.10 -17.06 18.69
N GLY A 51 16.85 -16.91 19.14
CA GLY A 51 15.99 -15.75 18.88
C GLY A 51 14.97 -15.99 17.77
N MET A 52 14.26 -14.93 17.37
CA MET A 52 13.29 -15.00 16.28
C MET A 52 13.98 -15.13 14.93
N ILE A 53 13.63 -16.18 14.18
CA ILE A 53 14.11 -16.39 12.82
C ILE A 53 12.97 -16.19 11.82
N PRO A 54 13.23 -15.56 10.65
CA PRO A 54 12.23 -15.49 9.59
C PRO A 54 11.91 -16.87 9.03
N THR A 55 10.63 -17.14 8.81
CA THR A 55 10.11 -18.34 8.15
C THR A 55 9.25 -17.97 6.94
N GLU A 56 8.79 -18.99 6.22
CA GLU A 56 7.95 -18.80 5.05
C GLU A 56 6.67 -18.03 5.39
N SER A 57 6.28 -17.15 4.48
CA SER A 57 5.11 -16.31 4.62
C SER A 57 3.83 -17.12 4.48
N ILE A 58 2.87 -16.92 5.38
CA ILE A 58 1.51 -17.43 5.22
C ILE A 58 0.63 -16.51 4.36
N ALA A 59 1.13 -15.32 3.97
CA ALA A 59 0.36 -14.35 3.20
C ALA A 59 -0.13 -14.88 1.84
N PRO A 60 0.62 -15.73 1.10
CA PRO A 60 0.15 -16.33 -0.15
C PRO A 60 -1.12 -17.19 0.04
N ILE A 61 -1.21 -17.99 1.11
CA ILE A 61 -2.41 -18.81 1.33
C ILE A 61 -3.60 -17.97 1.79
N ILE A 62 -3.35 -16.93 2.60
CA ILE A 62 -4.38 -15.95 2.97
C ILE A 62 -4.93 -15.26 1.72
N PHE A 63 -4.06 -14.80 0.82
CA PHE A 63 -4.45 -14.18 -0.44
C PHE A 63 -5.24 -15.14 -1.33
N CYS A 64 -4.79 -16.38 -1.49
CA CYS A 64 -5.46 -17.40 -2.30
C CYS A 64 -6.88 -17.69 -1.78
N ASN A 65 -7.02 -17.89 -0.45
CA ASN A 65 -8.31 -18.10 0.19
C ASN A 65 -9.24 -16.89 -0.03
N ARG A 66 -8.73 -15.66 0.17
CA ARG A 66 -9.50 -14.42 -0.07
C ARG A 66 -9.91 -14.27 -1.53
N TYR A 67 -9.03 -14.65 -2.46
CA TYR A 67 -9.36 -14.66 -3.87
C TYR A 67 -10.53 -15.59 -4.10
N PHE A 68 -10.47 -16.86 -3.72
CA PHE A 68 -11.57 -17.78 -3.95
C PHE A 68 -12.88 -17.36 -3.26
N GLU A 69 -12.80 -16.97 -1.98
CA GLU A 69 -13.94 -16.59 -1.14
C GLU A 69 -14.68 -15.34 -1.64
N ARG A 70 -14.07 -14.53 -2.53
CA ARG A 70 -14.72 -13.34 -3.12
C ARG A 70 -16.04 -13.67 -3.81
N ASN A 71 -16.19 -14.89 -4.32
CA ASN A 71 -17.37 -15.38 -5.04
C ASN A 71 -18.37 -16.10 -4.14
N LEU A 72 -18.05 -16.28 -2.85
CA LEU A 72 -18.85 -17.05 -1.91
C LEU A 72 -19.69 -16.14 -1.01
N THR A 73 -20.89 -16.61 -0.64
CA THR A 73 -21.68 -16.00 0.44
C THR A 73 -21.01 -16.19 1.80
N ILE A 74 -21.48 -15.50 2.84
CA ILE A 74 -20.92 -15.63 4.18
C ILE A 74 -21.12 -17.04 4.75
N GLU A 75 -22.23 -17.70 4.41
CA GLU A 75 -22.55 -19.08 4.75
C GLU A 75 -21.59 -20.06 4.07
N GLU A 76 -21.39 -19.91 2.76
CA GLU A 76 -20.44 -20.74 2.00
C GLU A 76 -19.00 -20.59 2.51
N ARG A 77 -18.60 -19.36 2.88
CA ARG A 77 -17.30 -19.10 3.53
C ARG A 77 -17.20 -19.80 4.89
N TYR A 78 -18.27 -19.82 5.68
CA TYR A 78 -18.28 -20.49 6.98
C TYR A 78 -18.15 -22.01 6.83
N GLU A 79 -18.91 -22.62 5.92
CA GLU A 79 -18.80 -24.05 5.63
C GLU A 79 -17.40 -24.41 5.15
N ARG A 80 -16.86 -23.65 4.18
CA ARG A 80 -15.47 -23.81 3.71
C ARG A 80 -14.46 -23.69 4.84
N ALA A 81 -14.60 -22.70 5.71
CA ALA A 81 -13.68 -22.49 6.83
C ALA A 81 -13.70 -23.66 7.82
N LYS A 82 -14.84 -24.32 8.03
CA LYS A 82 -14.90 -25.57 8.81
C LYS A 82 -14.24 -26.73 8.09
N GLU A 83 -14.51 -26.91 6.79
CA GLU A 83 -13.93 -28.00 5.98
C GLU A 83 -12.40 -28.00 6.03
N ILE A 84 -11.78 -26.81 5.95
CA ILE A 84 -10.31 -26.67 5.98
C ILE A 84 -9.75 -26.52 7.40
N GLY A 85 -10.58 -26.63 8.45
CA GLY A 85 -10.15 -26.56 9.85
C GLY A 85 -9.72 -25.18 10.33
N MET A 86 -10.26 -24.11 9.74
CA MET A 86 -10.00 -22.70 10.09
C MET A 86 -11.09 -22.06 10.95
N CYS A 87 -12.20 -22.76 11.23
CA CYS A 87 -13.29 -22.23 12.04
C CYS A 87 -13.79 -23.25 13.05
N ASN A 88 -13.73 -22.87 14.33
CA ASN A 88 -14.19 -23.67 15.46
C ASN A 88 -15.33 -22.95 16.22
N THR A 89 -15.94 -21.93 15.61
CA THR A 89 -16.96 -21.07 16.24
C THR A 89 -18.35 -21.36 15.68
N THR A 90 -19.38 -20.72 16.24
CA THR A 90 -20.70 -20.73 15.61
C THR A 90 -20.72 -19.83 14.37
N PHE A 91 -21.71 -20.04 13.48
CA PHE A 91 -21.94 -19.19 12.32
C PHE A 91 -22.15 -17.71 12.69
N GLU A 92 -22.89 -17.45 13.79
CA GLU A 92 -23.15 -16.10 14.28
C GLU A 92 -21.85 -15.36 14.65
N GLN A 93 -20.98 -16.02 15.41
CA GLN A 93 -19.67 -15.48 15.79
C GLN A 93 -18.75 -15.30 14.57
N TYR A 94 -18.77 -16.27 13.65
CA TYR A 94 -18.00 -16.21 12.41
C TYR A 94 -18.41 -15.01 11.56
N SER A 95 -19.71 -14.88 11.28
CA SER A 95 -20.29 -13.79 10.48
C SER A 95 -19.96 -12.41 11.07
N GLN A 96 -20.12 -12.25 12.38
CA GLN A 96 -19.74 -11.01 13.07
C GLN A 96 -18.24 -10.69 12.95
N SER A 97 -17.37 -11.70 13.06
CA SER A 97 -15.91 -11.50 12.95
C SER A 97 -15.47 -11.14 11.53
N LYS A 98 -16.12 -11.74 10.51
CA LYS A 98 -15.76 -11.63 9.10
C LYS A 98 -16.38 -10.42 8.39
N ASN A 99 -17.41 -9.80 8.95
CA ASN A 99 -17.90 -8.49 8.48
C ASN A 99 -16.85 -7.37 8.53
N ARG A 100 -15.73 -7.58 9.25
CA ARG A 100 -14.59 -6.65 9.29
C ARG A 100 -13.61 -6.82 8.12
N TYR A 101 -13.77 -7.85 7.30
CA TYR A 101 -12.86 -8.14 6.19
C TYR A 101 -13.42 -7.50 4.92
N ARG A 102 -12.69 -6.53 4.35
CA ARG A 102 -13.09 -6.02 3.04
C ARG A 102 -12.98 -7.12 1.97
N PRO A 103 -13.88 -7.16 0.98
CA PRO A 103 -13.74 -8.01 -0.18
C PRO A 103 -12.44 -7.71 -0.96
N LEU A 104 -11.89 -8.74 -1.61
CA LEU A 104 -10.77 -8.55 -2.54
C LEU A 104 -11.28 -7.86 -3.81
N ASP A 105 -10.70 -6.70 -4.15
CA ASP A 105 -11.16 -5.89 -5.26
C ASP A 105 -10.48 -6.26 -6.60
N VAL A 106 -11.18 -7.09 -7.38
CA VAL A 106 -10.69 -7.68 -8.64
C VAL A 106 -11.22 -7.00 -9.91
N ARG A 107 -11.96 -5.89 -9.77
CA ARG A 107 -12.69 -5.23 -10.89
C ARG A 107 -11.79 -4.71 -12.01
N PHE A 108 -10.51 -4.54 -11.75
CA PHE A 108 -9.53 -3.94 -12.66
C PHE A 108 -8.92 -4.94 -13.67
N LYS A 109 -9.32 -6.22 -13.61
CA LYS A 109 -8.79 -7.29 -14.50
C LYS A 109 -8.92 -6.91 -15.98
N ASN A 110 -10.07 -6.37 -16.37
CA ASN A 110 -10.30 -5.95 -17.76
C ASN A 110 -9.49 -4.73 -18.17
N GLU A 111 -9.24 -3.79 -17.25
CA GLU A 111 -8.42 -2.60 -17.53
C GLU A 111 -6.95 -2.99 -17.73
N TYR A 112 -6.45 -3.90 -16.89
CA TYR A 112 -5.12 -4.50 -17.03
C TYR A 112 -4.93 -5.19 -18.39
N LEU A 113 -5.88 -6.06 -18.78
CA LEU A 113 -5.79 -6.83 -20.04
C LEU A 113 -5.98 -5.98 -21.31
N LYS A 114 -6.55 -4.78 -21.19
CA LYS A 114 -6.69 -3.84 -22.31
C LYS A 114 -5.48 -2.90 -22.46
N SER A 115 -4.54 -2.93 -21.51
CA SER A 115 -3.41 -2.00 -21.51
C SER A 115 -2.24 -2.56 -22.32
N GLU A 116 -2.25 -2.31 -23.63
CA GLU A 116 -1.14 -2.70 -24.53
C GLU A 116 0.23 -2.23 -24.01
N GLU A 117 0.29 -0.99 -23.50
CA GLU A 117 1.51 -0.42 -22.89
C GLU A 117 2.06 -1.32 -21.75
N ILE A 118 1.20 -1.81 -20.87
CA ILE A 118 1.63 -2.70 -19.77
C ILE A 118 2.06 -4.06 -20.33
N LEU A 119 1.23 -4.65 -21.19
CA LEU A 119 1.46 -5.99 -21.69
C LEU A 119 2.75 -6.07 -22.51
N ASP A 120 3.03 -5.07 -23.35
CA ASP A 120 4.27 -4.99 -24.12
C ASP A 120 5.50 -4.86 -23.21
N VAL A 121 5.40 -4.08 -22.14
CA VAL A 121 6.47 -3.96 -21.15
C VAL A 121 6.71 -5.30 -20.45
N LEU A 122 5.67 -5.97 -19.96
CA LEU A 122 5.79 -7.27 -19.31
C LEU A 122 6.40 -8.32 -20.24
N ASN A 123 5.96 -8.36 -21.51
CA ASN A 123 6.51 -9.23 -22.53
C ASN A 123 8.01 -8.96 -22.76
N SER A 124 8.42 -7.69 -22.83
CA SER A 124 9.84 -7.32 -23.00
C SER A 124 10.71 -7.78 -21.82
N TYR A 125 10.13 -7.88 -20.62
CA TYR A 125 10.82 -8.39 -19.43
C TYR A 125 10.71 -9.91 -19.27
N HIS A 126 10.00 -10.61 -20.16
CA HIS A 126 9.64 -12.02 -20.02
C HIS A 126 8.92 -12.34 -18.69
N ILE A 127 8.11 -11.38 -18.22
CA ILE A 127 7.28 -11.55 -17.03
C ILE A 127 5.94 -12.14 -17.45
N ASP A 128 5.52 -13.20 -16.76
CA ASP A 128 4.23 -13.84 -17.02
C ASP A 128 3.07 -12.91 -16.64
N ILE A 129 2.16 -12.68 -17.60
CA ILE A 129 1.04 -11.75 -17.49
C ILE A 129 0.04 -12.19 -16.41
N SER A 130 -0.22 -13.48 -16.25
CA SER A 130 -1.16 -14.03 -15.28
C SER A 130 -0.58 -13.98 -13.87
N LYS A 131 0.66 -14.44 -13.70
CA LYS A 131 1.36 -14.38 -12.41
C LYS A 131 1.53 -12.94 -11.93
N PHE A 132 1.87 -12.02 -12.85
CA PHE A 132 2.03 -10.60 -12.51
C PHE A 132 0.72 -9.95 -12.07
N TRP A 133 -0.41 -10.34 -12.68
CA TRP A 133 -1.72 -9.88 -12.22
C TRP A 133 -2.02 -10.30 -10.78
N TYR A 134 -1.75 -11.55 -10.43
CA TYR A 134 -1.93 -12.04 -9.06
C TYR A 134 -1.00 -11.34 -8.07
N LEU A 135 0.25 -11.10 -8.45
CA LEU A 135 1.17 -10.28 -7.67
C LEU A 135 0.62 -8.87 -7.45
N ALA A 136 0.15 -8.20 -8.50
CA ALA A 136 -0.35 -6.84 -8.43
C ALA A 136 -1.61 -6.72 -7.55
N LEU A 137 -2.52 -7.70 -7.64
CA LEU A 137 -3.67 -7.82 -6.76
C LEU A 137 -3.27 -8.07 -5.31
N PHE A 138 -2.29 -8.94 -5.08
CA PHE A 138 -1.77 -9.22 -3.73
C PHE A 138 -1.17 -7.98 -3.10
N ILE A 139 -0.26 -7.28 -3.79
CA ILE A 139 0.35 -6.05 -3.28
C ILE A 139 -0.74 -5.00 -3.00
N LYS A 140 -1.74 -4.85 -3.89
CA LYS A 140 -2.89 -3.97 -3.65
C LYS A 140 -3.61 -4.34 -2.35
N ASP A 141 -3.89 -5.62 -2.14
CA ASP A 141 -4.61 -6.10 -0.95
C ASP A 141 -3.78 -5.85 0.33
N VAL A 142 -2.48 -6.06 0.29
CA VAL A 142 -1.56 -5.79 1.41
C VAL A 142 -1.52 -4.30 1.74
N VAL A 143 -1.33 -3.42 0.76
CA VAL A 143 -1.20 -1.98 1.05
C VAL A 143 -2.51 -1.38 1.55
N LEU A 144 -3.66 -1.88 1.09
CA LEU A 144 -4.96 -1.46 1.62
C LEU A 144 -5.18 -1.96 3.05
N ASP A 145 -4.84 -3.22 3.35
CA ASP A 145 -4.91 -3.74 4.73
C ASP A 145 -3.99 -2.95 5.68
N LYS A 146 -2.75 -2.68 5.26
CA LYS A 146 -1.76 -1.99 6.08
C LYS A 146 -1.95 -0.49 6.20
N CYS A 147 -2.56 0.17 5.21
CA CYS A 147 -2.59 1.63 5.15
C CYS A 147 -4.00 2.25 5.12
N VAL A 148 -5.06 1.47 4.87
CA VAL A 148 -6.44 1.99 4.70
C VAL A 148 -7.45 1.34 5.65
N ASP A 149 -7.43 0.02 5.82
CA ASP A 149 -8.39 -0.68 6.71
C ASP A 149 -8.00 -0.63 8.20
N ALA A 150 -6.82 -0.08 8.49
CA ALA A 150 -6.20 0.03 9.79
C ALA A 150 -6.62 1.25 10.64
N MET A 151 -7.81 1.86 10.53
CA MET A 151 -7.90 3.26 10.99
C MET A 151 -7.98 3.50 12.52
N PRO A 152 -7.18 4.46 13.03
CA PRO A 152 -6.92 5.75 12.37
C PRO A 152 -5.43 6.00 12.05
N ALA A 153 -5.09 6.66 10.94
CA ALA A 153 -5.03 8.13 10.91
C ALA A 153 -4.38 8.73 12.17
N GLU A 154 -3.14 9.20 12.05
CA GLU A 154 -2.52 10.03 13.09
C GLU A 154 -3.52 11.10 13.53
N THR A 155 -3.63 11.25 14.84
CA THR A 155 -4.36 12.33 15.46
C THR A 155 -3.72 13.66 15.06
N SER A 156 -4.51 14.74 15.06
CA SER A 156 -3.94 16.09 14.89
C SER A 156 -2.80 16.34 15.88
N ASN A 157 -2.87 15.75 17.08
CA ASN A 157 -1.80 15.81 18.08
C ASN A 157 -0.49 15.16 17.61
N GLU A 158 -0.54 13.95 17.08
CA GLU A 158 0.64 13.23 16.56
C GLU A 158 1.31 14.00 15.40
N ARG A 159 0.51 14.56 14.48
CA ARG A 159 1.03 15.40 13.38
C ARG A 159 1.68 16.69 13.86
N ILE A 160 1.08 17.33 14.86
CA ILE A 160 1.66 18.52 15.49
C ILE A 160 2.99 18.17 16.15
N GLN A 161 3.10 17.02 16.82
CA GLN A 161 4.36 16.55 17.41
C GLN A 161 5.42 16.26 16.36
N GLU A 162 5.07 15.59 15.27
CA GLU A 162 6.00 15.34 14.17
C GLU A 162 6.51 16.64 13.57
N LEU A 163 5.63 17.61 13.31
CA LEU A 163 5.99 18.92 12.77
C LEU A 163 6.93 19.68 13.72
N ILE A 164 6.64 19.70 15.03
CA ILE A 164 7.52 20.30 16.04
C ILE A 164 8.89 19.63 16.01
N GLY A 165 8.95 18.29 15.98
CA GLY A 165 10.19 17.53 15.90
C GLY A 165 11.03 17.91 14.68
N ARG A 166 10.40 17.91 13.49
CA ARG A 166 11.07 18.30 12.23
C ARG A 166 11.56 19.75 12.23
N ILE A 167 10.81 20.67 12.85
CA ILE A 167 11.25 22.08 13.00
C ILE A 167 12.46 22.18 13.93
N ASN A 168 12.50 21.39 14.99
CA ASN A 168 13.60 21.36 15.96
C ASN A 168 14.89 20.77 15.36
N GLU A 169 14.76 19.83 14.43
CA GLU A 169 15.88 19.20 13.73
C GLU A 169 16.55 20.11 12.66
N ILE A 170 15.97 21.27 12.32
CA ILE A 170 16.50 22.17 11.28
C ILE A 170 17.95 22.60 11.63
N PRO A 171 18.96 22.12 10.89
CA PRO A 171 20.36 22.35 11.23
C PRO A 171 20.72 23.83 11.18
N ASN A 172 21.73 24.22 11.96
CA ASN A 172 22.32 25.55 11.84
C ASN A 172 23.02 25.66 10.48
N GLY A 173 22.51 26.52 9.59
CA GLY A 173 23.06 26.79 8.26
C GLY A 173 22.34 26.13 7.07
N LYS A 174 21.28 25.34 7.27
CA LYS A 174 20.45 24.82 6.17
C LYS A 174 19.10 25.52 6.09
N ASN A 175 18.64 25.76 4.85
CA ASN A 175 17.32 26.31 4.58
C ASN A 175 16.27 25.19 4.62
N ALA A 176 15.14 25.48 5.27
CA ALA A 176 13.95 24.65 5.27
C ALA A 176 12.78 25.48 4.76
N GLY A 177 11.77 24.85 4.16
CA GLY A 177 10.57 25.53 3.67
C GLY A 177 9.31 24.83 4.14
N LEU A 178 8.36 25.59 4.70
CA LEU A 178 7.02 25.14 5.02
C LEU A 178 6.08 25.55 3.87
N ILE A 179 5.40 24.57 3.28
CA ILE A 179 4.53 24.78 2.11
C ILE A 179 3.08 24.54 2.51
N PHE A 180 2.24 25.55 2.32
CA PHE A 180 0.80 25.44 2.39
C PHE A 180 0.22 25.38 0.97
N LYS A 181 -0.55 24.33 0.67
CA LYS A 181 -1.19 24.15 -0.63
C LYS A 181 -2.70 24.00 -0.43
N LEU A 182 -3.47 24.92 -1.01
CA LEU A 182 -4.91 24.75 -1.16
C LEU A 182 -5.21 24.27 -2.58
N GLU A 183 -6.09 23.29 -2.71
CA GLU A 183 -6.48 22.76 -4.01
C GLU A 183 -7.07 23.86 -4.92
N GLY A 184 -6.67 23.87 -6.18
CA GLY A 184 -7.04 24.92 -7.15
C GLY A 184 -6.38 26.29 -6.92
N LYS A 185 -5.52 26.48 -5.91
CA LYS A 185 -4.82 27.75 -5.67
C LYS A 185 -3.30 27.62 -5.71
N GLN A 186 -2.63 28.77 -5.86
CA GLN A 186 -1.16 28.83 -5.78
C GLN A 186 -0.68 28.38 -4.39
N LYS A 187 0.45 27.67 -4.37
CA LYS A 187 1.12 27.27 -3.13
C LYS A 187 1.70 28.50 -2.42
N TYR A 188 1.53 28.56 -1.12
CA TYR A 188 2.20 29.53 -0.25
C TYR A 188 3.41 28.88 0.41
N VAL A 189 4.55 29.56 0.43
CA VAL A 189 5.82 29.01 0.93
C VAL A 189 6.43 29.98 1.93
N ILE A 190 6.69 29.49 3.14
CA ILE A 190 7.51 30.15 4.16
C ILE A 190 8.88 29.48 4.10
N ALA A 191 9.91 30.22 3.70
CA ALA A 191 11.26 29.69 3.51
C ALA A 191 12.27 30.22 4.54
N ASP A 192 11.87 31.20 5.35
CA ASP A 192 12.74 31.78 6.35
C ASP A 192 12.73 30.93 7.63
N LYS A 193 13.93 30.64 8.14
CA LYS A 193 14.12 29.82 9.32
C LYS A 193 13.51 30.42 10.59
N PRO A 194 13.57 31.75 10.85
CA PRO A 194 12.96 32.35 12.03
C PRO A 194 11.45 32.10 12.14
N THR A 195 10.68 32.39 11.09
CA THR A 195 9.22 32.19 11.10
C THR A 195 8.85 30.71 11.23
N ILE A 196 9.58 29.81 10.56
CA ILE A 196 9.36 28.36 10.73
C ILE A 196 9.59 27.93 12.20
N LYS A 197 10.62 28.47 12.86
CA LYS A 197 10.87 28.19 14.28
C LYS A 197 9.80 28.79 15.20
N GLU A 198 9.34 30.02 14.93
CA GLU A 198 8.25 30.64 15.68
C GLU A 198 6.96 29.83 15.59
N ILE A 199 6.63 29.29 14.41
CA ILE A 199 5.52 28.36 14.23
C ILE A 199 5.70 27.12 15.11
N GLY A 200 6.90 26.54 15.15
CA GLY A 200 7.22 25.39 16.01
C GLY A 200 7.00 25.68 17.50
N VAL A 201 7.46 26.84 17.98
CA VAL A 201 7.25 27.29 19.37
C VAL A 201 5.77 27.49 19.66
N ALA A 202 5.03 28.16 18.77
CA ALA A 202 3.59 28.39 18.94
C ALA A 202 2.81 27.06 19.03
N LEU A 203 3.17 26.06 18.22
CA LEU A 203 2.59 24.73 18.26
C LEU A 203 2.91 23.98 19.56
N ALA A 204 4.14 24.09 20.06
CA ALA A 204 4.54 23.48 21.33
C ALA A 204 3.76 24.08 22.51
N VAL A 205 3.65 25.41 22.57
CA VAL A 205 2.87 26.12 23.58
C VAL A 205 1.38 25.78 23.49
N TYR A 206 0.82 25.75 22.27
CA TYR A 206 -0.57 25.33 22.05
C TYR A 206 -0.84 23.94 22.63
N LYS A 207 0.07 22.98 22.41
CA LYS A 207 -0.07 21.63 22.93
C LYS A 207 -0.04 21.58 24.46
N GLU A 208 0.94 22.23 25.08
CA GLU A 208 1.06 22.29 26.54
C GLU A 208 -0.20 22.90 27.18
N LEU A 209 -0.76 23.95 26.58
CA LEU A 209 -2.02 24.55 27.02
C LEU A 209 -3.21 23.59 26.91
N MET A 210 -3.26 22.79 25.84
CA MET A 210 -4.34 21.85 25.57
C MET A 210 -4.30 20.61 26.46
N GLU A 211 -3.11 20.12 26.80
CA GLU A 211 -2.90 19.00 27.72
C GLU A 211 -3.29 19.39 29.16
N ASN A 212 -3.00 20.63 29.57
CA ASN A 212 -3.19 21.08 30.95
C ASN A 212 -4.57 21.66 31.28
N ASN A 213 -5.27 22.30 30.33
CA ASN A 213 -6.44 23.14 30.68
C ASN A 213 -7.74 22.84 29.92
N GLY A 214 -7.78 21.89 28.98
CA GLY A 214 -9.01 21.50 28.26
C GLY A 214 -9.86 22.71 27.86
N LEU A 215 -9.35 23.56 26.96
CA LEU A 215 -10.00 24.83 26.57
C LEU A 215 -11.40 24.60 25.99
N TYR A 216 -12.43 24.66 26.85
CA TYR A 216 -13.83 24.84 26.45
C TYR A 216 -14.08 26.32 26.17
N ARG A 217 -13.54 26.85 25.07
CA ARG A 217 -14.04 28.11 24.52
C ARG A 217 -15.21 27.79 23.60
N GLY A 218 -16.38 28.34 23.93
CA GLY A 218 -17.67 28.06 23.32
C GLY A 218 -17.61 27.75 21.82
N GLN A 219 -18.17 26.58 21.48
CA GLN A 219 -18.38 26.02 20.13
C GLN A 219 -17.29 25.19 19.45
N LEU A 220 -16.03 25.11 19.92
CA LEU A 220 -15.08 24.10 19.41
C LEU A 220 -14.54 23.21 20.53
N ASP A 221 -14.84 21.92 20.46
CA ASP A 221 -14.21 20.90 21.31
C ASP A 221 -12.79 20.63 20.79
N LEU A 222 -11.86 21.48 21.17
CA LEU A 222 -10.47 21.44 20.72
C LEU A 222 -9.74 20.15 21.16
N LYS A 223 -10.15 19.56 22.30
CA LYS A 223 -9.62 18.27 22.75
C LYS A 223 -10.11 17.14 21.84
N LYS A 224 -11.37 17.18 21.40
CA LYS A 224 -11.86 16.27 20.37
C LYS A 224 -11.12 16.46 19.05
N MET A 225 -10.93 17.69 18.56
CA MET A 225 -10.19 17.96 17.31
C MET A 225 -8.72 17.50 17.33
N LEU A 226 -8.05 17.62 18.48
CA LEU A 226 -6.68 17.14 18.65
C LEU A 226 -6.60 15.61 18.55
N ASN A 227 -7.61 14.92 19.06
CA ASN A 227 -7.73 13.46 19.07
C ASN A 227 -8.54 12.93 17.88
N GLU A 228 -9.02 13.80 17.01
CA GLU A 228 -9.73 13.42 15.80
C GLU A 228 -8.75 12.72 14.86
N LYS A 229 -9.20 11.57 14.38
CA LYS A 229 -8.50 10.69 13.47
C LYS A 229 -8.37 11.42 12.12
N VAL A 230 -7.18 11.89 11.76
CA VAL A 230 -6.95 12.55 10.46
C VAL A 230 -6.50 11.54 9.41
N THR A 231 -7.33 11.26 8.40
CA THR A 231 -6.98 10.38 7.28
C THR A 231 -5.60 10.73 6.74
N ILE A 232 -4.69 9.76 6.73
CA ILE A 232 -3.37 9.93 6.14
C ILE A 232 -3.58 10.22 4.65
N ASP A 233 -2.79 11.14 4.11
CA ASP A 233 -2.56 11.19 2.68
C ASP A 233 -2.23 9.77 2.19
N LYS A 234 -2.86 9.26 1.12
CA LYS A 234 -2.67 7.88 0.60
C LYS A 234 -1.21 7.58 0.20
N THR A 235 -0.34 8.56 0.31
CA THR A 235 1.08 8.59 0.02
C THR A 235 1.92 7.44 0.62
N PRO A 236 1.80 7.00 1.90
CA PRO A 236 2.53 5.81 2.38
C PRO A 236 2.07 4.51 1.71
N MET A 237 0.77 4.38 1.40
CA MET A 237 0.23 3.23 0.66
C MET A 237 0.90 3.10 -0.71
N TYR A 238 1.02 4.22 -1.44
CA TYR A 238 1.72 4.24 -2.72
C TYR A 238 3.21 3.98 -2.57
N ALA A 239 3.84 4.48 -1.51
CA ALA A 239 5.25 4.23 -1.23
C ALA A 239 5.52 2.74 -1.00
N LEU A 240 4.67 2.07 -0.21
CA LEU A 240 4.75 0.64 0.04
C LEU A 240 4.50 -0.17 -1.22
N PHE A 241 3.45 0.17 -1.99
CA PHE A 241 3.15 -0.46 -3.27
C PHE A 241 4.36 -0.38 -4.21
N THR A 242 4.93 0.82 -4.34
CA THR A 242 6.09 1.06 -5.20
C THR A 242 7.31 0.30 -4.69
N LYS A 243 7.54 0.22 -3.37
CA LYS A 243 8.65 -0.53 -2.78
C LYS A 243 8.54 -2.02 -3.09
N MET A 244 7.37 -2.62 -2.92
CA MET A 244 7.11 -4.04 -3.20
C MET A 244 7.24 -4.37 -4.69
N MET A 245 6.63 -3.56 -5.55
CA MET A 245 6.68 -3.78 -6.99
C MET A 245 8.09 -3.56 -7.55
N LYS A 246 8.82 -2.56 -7.03
CA LYS A 246 10.23 -2.32 -7.39
C LYS A 246 11.12 -3.49 -7.00
N PHE A 247 10.94 -4.06 -5.81
CA PHE A 247 11.68 -5.25 -5.37
C PHE A 247 11.53 -6.38 -6.40
N PHE A 248 10.28 -6.73 -6.73
CA PHE A 248 9.98 -7.77 -7.72
C PHE A 248 10.59 -7.47 -9.10
N LEU A 249 10.44 -6.24 -9.59
CA LEU A 249 10.93 -5.89 -10.93
C LEU A 249 12.45 -5.75 -11.01
N THR A 250 13.17 -5.61 -9.89
CA THR A 250 14.62 -5.35 -9.87
C THR A 250 15.46 -6.37 -10.67
N PRO A 251 15.30 -7.69 -10.49
CA PRO A 251 16.10 -8.70 -11.21
C PRO A 251 15.86 -8.76 -12.73
N TYR A 252 14.70 -8.29 -13.22
CA TYR A 252 14.33 -8.43 -14.64
C TYR A 252 15.07 -7.43 -15.53
N THR A 253 15.54 -7.89 -16.69
CA THR A 253 16.17 -7.03 -17.72
C THR A 253 15.38 -7.18 -19.01
N ALA A 254 15.00 -6.06 -19.62
CA ALA A 254 14.22 -6.07 -20.85
C ALA A 254 15.05 -6.62 -22.01
N MET A 255 14.40 -7.32 -22.94
CA MET A 255 14.99 -7.83 -24.17
C MET A 255 14.26 -7.24 -25.39
N PRO A 256 14.94 -7.10 -26.55
CA PRO A 256 14.31 -6.68 -27.79
C PRO A 256 13.22 -7.66 -28.27
N PRO A 257 12.16 -7.19 -28.96
CA PRO A 257 11.90 -5.80 -29.35
C PRO A 257 11.43 -4.96 -28.15
N TYR A 258 11.95 -3.74 -28.04
CA TYR A 258 11.57 -2.86 -26.93
C TYR A 258 10.27 -2.11 -27.22
N PRO A 259 9.37 -1.98 -26.21
CA PRO A 259 8.23 -1.10 -26.28
C PRO A 259 8.67 0.37 -26.28
N LYS A 260 7.68 1.28 -26.34
CA LYS A 260 7.91 2.73 -26.26
C LYS A 260 8.71 3.17 -25.03
N SER A 261 8.57 2.46 -23.91
CA SER A 261 9.36 2.68 -22.70
C SER A 261 9.52 1.37 -21.94
N ILE A 262 10.74 1.08 -21.49
CA ILE A 262 11.04 -0.05 -20.59
C ILE A 262 11.19 0.41 -19.14
N ASP A 263 10.86 1.66 -18.79
CA ASP A 263 11.09 2.18 -17.44
C ASP A 263 10.19 1.47 -16.41
N LYS A 264 10.82 0.75 -15.46
CA LYS A 264 10.10 0.03 -14.38
C LYS A 264 9.27 0.97 -13.50
N MET A 265 9.70 2.22 -13.28
CA MET A 265 8.92 3.18 -12.51
C MET A 265 7.69 3.65 -13.27
N LEU A 266 7.80 3.78 -14.60
CA LEU A 266 6.63 4.04 -15.44
C LEU A 266 5.66 2.85 -15.38
N LEU A 267 6.13 1.60 -15.47
CA LEU A 267 5.29 0.41 -15.26
C LEU A 267 4.56 0.45 -13.91
N ILE A 268 5.29 0.70 -12.81
CA ILE A 268 4.71 0.80 -11.47
C ILE A 268 3.65 1.90 -11.41
N SER A 269 3.92 3.07 -12.02
CA SER A 269 2.96 4.17 -12.05
C SER A 269 1.66 3.84 -12.77
N ARG A 270 1.76 3.14 -13.90
CA ARG A 270 0.61 2.70 -14.68
C ARG A 270 -0.20 1.68 -13.89
N MET A 271 0.47 0.78 -13.16
CA MET A 271 -0.22 -0.16 -12.27
C MET A 271 -0.94 0.52 -11.11
N ILE A 272 -0.38 1.58 -10.51
CA ILE A 272 -1.09 2.37 -9.46
C ILE A 272 -2.42 2.93 -10.01
N LYS A 273 -2.41 3.43 -11.25
CA LYS A 273 -3.61 3.93 -11.93
C LYS A 273 -4.58 2.80 -12.25
N ILE A 274 -4.12 1.75 -12.94
CA ILE A 274 -4.96 0.61 -13.36
C ILE A 274 -5.62 -0.07 -12.17
N LEU A 275 -4.95 -0.17 -11.03
CA LEU A 275 -5.51 -0.80 -9.83
C LEU A 275 -6.44 0.12 -9.04
N GLY A 276 -6.67 1.35 -9.50
CA GLY A 276 -7.51 2.35 -8.84
C GLY A 276 -6.96 2.80 -7.48
N LEU A 277 -5.65 2.73 -7.28
CA LEU A 277 -5.03 3.19 -6.03
C LEU A 277 -5.03 4.72 -5.98
N SER A 278 -4.73 5.38 -7.10
CA SER A 278 -4.68 6.85 -7.22
C SER A 278 -5.20 7.35 -8.56
N ASP A 279 -6.00 8.42 -8.51
CA ASP A 279 -6.41 9.20 -9.68
C ASP A 279 -5.48 10.40 -9.93
N ASP A 280 -4.51 10.64 -9.04
CA ASP A 280 -3.63 11.79 -9.12
C ASP A 280 -2.63 11.63 -10.27
N GLU A 281 -2.72 12.55 -11.23
CA GLU A 281 -1.89 12.61 -12.42
C GLU A 281 -0.39 12.56 -12.13
N ARG A 282 0.06 13.03 -10.97
CA ARG A 282 1.47 12.99 -10.58
C ARG A 282 2.03 11.57 -10.52
N PHE A 283 1.19 10.57 -10.26
CA PHE A 283 1.64 9.18 -10.26
C PHE A 283 1.92 8.71 -11.67
N TYR A 284 1.02 8.94 -12.61
CA TYR A 284 1.09 8.40 -13.97
C TYR A 284 1.64 9.36 -15.03
N GLN A 285 2.08 10.56 -14.65
CA GLN A 285 2.89 11.47 -15.46
C GLN A 285 4.34 11.48 -14.95
N GLU A 286 5.02 10.32 -14.99
CA GLU A 286 6.44 10.19 -14.60
C GLU A 286 7.39 11.05 -15.46
N TYR A 287 6.93 11.47 -16.65
CA TYR A 287 7.64 12.35 -17.57
C TYR A 287 6.87 13.64 -17.78
N ASP A 288 7.60 14.75 -17.82
CA ASP A 288 7.07 15.99 -18.36
C ASP A 288 7.00 15.88 -19.89
N LEU A 289 5.80 15.94 -20.46
CA LEU A 289 5.60 15.80 -21.90
C LEU A 289 6.19 16.98 -22.70
N ALA A 290 6.40 18.14 -22.07
CA ALA A 290 6.96 19.31 -22.72
C ALA A 290 8.49 19.31 -22.73
N THR A 291 9.13 18.78 -21.67
CA THR A 291 10.59 18.81 -21.52
C THR A 291 11.26 17.44 -21.65
N ASN A 292 10.49 16.36 -21.70
CA ASN A 292 10.94 14.97 -21.66
C ASN A 292 11.78 14.62 -20.41
N GLU A 293 11.66 15.42 -19.34
CA GLU A 293 12.38 15.19 -18.08
C GLU A 293 11.60 14.26 -17.15
N LYS A 294 12.33 13.38 -16.46
CA LYS A 294 11.75 12.47 -15.47
C LYS A 294 11.45 13.19 -14.15
N ARG A 295 10.18 13.20 -13.73
CA ARG A 295 9.73 13.86 -12.50
C ARG A 295 10.17 13.16 -11.21
N ASN A 296 10.61 11.89 -11.30
CA ASN A 296 11.12 11.08 -10.19
C ASN A 296 10.18 11.04 -8.96
N PHE A 297 8.87 11.14 -9.19
CA PHE A 297 7.89 11.25 -8.10
C PHE A 297 7.90 10.00 -7.23
N LEU A 298 7.77 8.82 -7.82
CA LEU A 298 7.77 7.53 -7.11
C LEU A 298 9.11 7.26 -6.40
N LYS A 299 10.22 7.64 -7.03
CA LYS A 299 11.56 7.52 -6.43
C LYS A 299 11.71 8.39 -5.17
N ASN A 300 11.27 9.65 -5.26
CA ASN A 300 11.28 10.58 -4.14
C ASN A 300 10.32 10.14 -3.04
N LEU A 301 9.21 9.52 -3.42
CA LEU A 301 8.22 8.96 -2.52
C LEU A 301 8.82 7.81 -1.69
N ILE A 302 9.40 6.78 -2.32
CA ILE A 302 10.04 5.68 -1.60
C ILE A 302 11.10 6.22 -0.63
N ARG A 303 11.94 7.17 -1.07
CA ARG A 303 12.98 7.77 -0.22
C ARG A 303 12.39 8.49 1.00
N ARG A 304 11.25 9.18 0.83
CA ARG A 304 10.59 9.89 1.94
C ARG A 304 10.06 8.91 3.00
N TYR A 305 9.61 7.72 2.59
CA TYR A 305 8.99 6.73 3.47
C TYR A 305 9.87 5.50 3.71
N GLU A 306 11.18 5.62 3.49
CA GLU A 306 12.12 4.50 3.62
C GLU A 306 12.12 3.92 5.05
N ASN A 307 12.10 4.82 6.04
CA ASN A 307 12.06 4.49 7.47
C ASN A 307 10.64 4.56 8.06
N TYR A 308 9.61 4.69 7.22
CA TYR A 308 8.24 4.77 7.71
C TYR A 308 7.83 3.42 8.29
N LYS A 309 7.46 3.42 9.57
CA LYS A 309 6.88 2.24 10.22
C LYS A 309 5.41 2.20 9.87
N TYR A 310 5.02 1.21 9.07
CA TYR A 310 3.62 0.93 8.80
C TYR A 310 3.01 0.34 10.08
N THR A 311 2.43 1.21 10.93
CA THR A 311 1.74 0.80 12.16
C THR A 311 0.42 0.15 11.77
N THR A 312 0.45 -1.17 11.57
CA THR A 312 -0.72 -1.95 11.18
C THR A 312 -1.76 -2.02 12.29
N ILE A 313 -2.99 -1.64 11.96
CA ILE A 313 -4.24 -2.09 12.61
C ILE A 313 -5.00 -3.04 11.64
N GLY A 314 -4.41 -3.35 10.47
CA GLY A 314 -4.95 -4.30 9.50
C GLY A 314 -5.09 -5.70 10.10
N VAL A 315 -6.22 -6.36 9.83
CA VAL A 315 -6.60 -7.66 10.43
C VAL A 315 -6.42 -8.82 9.45
N ILE A 316 -5.96 -8.55 8.23
CA ILE A 316 -5.89 -9.57 7.17
C ILE A 316 -4.53 -10.25 7.12
N TYR A 317 -3.44 -9.47 7.08
CA TYR A 317 -2.05 -9.96 6.98
C TYR A 317 -1.24 -9.64 8.24
N GLY A 318 -1.93 -9.53 9.38
CA GLY A 318 -1.38 -9.17 10.69
C GLY A 318 -1.02 -10.37 11.55
#